data_AF-A0AA89B8Y6-F1
#
_entry.id   AF-A0AA89B8Y6-F1
#
_cell.length_a   1.000
_cell.length_b   1.000
_cell.length_c   1.000
_cell.angle_alpha   90.00
_cell.angle_beta   90.00
_cell.angle_gamma   90.00
#
_symmetry.space_group_name_H-M   'P 1'
#
loop_
_entity.id
_entity.type
_entity.pdbx_description
1 polymer ?
#
loop_
_entity_poly.entity_id
_entity_poly.type
_entity_poly.pdbx_seq_one_letter_code
_entity_poly.pdbx_strand_id
1 'polypeptide(L)'
;ELGSALLEKIIVDRERARSNKKDRRCNDAGKDFLDMLLDVLEDEKCDEVKITSEHVKALILDFLTAATDTTAVAIEWARAELVNNPTVLNKAQEEIDQVVGGQRLRGCPGLSSAMQELLAVLAAMIQCFEWKAVKLGRDGLVDMSERTGLTAPRAHDLVCAPCGSNLLC
;
A
#
# COMPACT_ATOMS: atom_id res chain seq x y z
N GLU A 1 12.05 15.85 0.52
CA GLU A 1 11.30 17.10 0.78
C GLU A 1 9.85 16.91 1.26
N LEU A 2 8.85 16.60 0.42
CA LEU A 2 7.43 16.63 0.83
C LEU A 2 7.05 15.62 1.94
N GLY A 3 7.53 14.37 1.85
CA GLY A 3 7.23 13.33 2.85
C GLY A 3 7.81 13.65 4.23
N SER A 4 9.05 14.16 4.27
CA SER A 4 9.70 14.59 5.52
C SER A 4 8.96 15.75 6.17
N ALA A 5 8.56 16.77 5.38
CA ALA A 5 7.82 17.92 5.89
C ALA A 5 6.43 17.55 6.41
N LEU A 6 5.77 16.57 5.78
CA LEU A 6 4.47 16.07 6.23
C LEU A 6 4.59 15.29 7.55
N LEU A 7 5.60 14.41 7.67
CA LEU A 7 5.86 13.68 8.90
C LEU A 7 6.23 14.61 10.06
N GLU A 8 7.06 15.62 9.79
CA GLU A 8 7.40 16.64 10.78
C GLU A 8 6.15 17.36 11.30
N LYS A 9 5.24 17.76 10.40
CA LYS A 9 3.97 18.36 10.80
C LYS A 9 3.11 17.42 11.65
N ILE A 10 3.01 16.15 11.27
CA ILE A 10 2.24 15.13 12.02
C ILE A 10 2.81 14.97 13.42
N ILE A 11 4.14 14.84 13.56
CA ILE A 11 4.81 14.69 14.84
C ILE A 11 4.57 15.91 15.73
N VAL A 12 4.75 17.11 15.20
CA VAL A 12 4.52 18.37 15.95
C VAL A 12 3.07 18.50 16.40
N ASP A 13 2.10 18.19 15.53
CA ASP A 13 0.68 18.24 15.89
C ASP A 13 0.33 17.18 16.95
N ARG A 14 0.97 16.00 16.90
CA ARG A 14 0.83 14.92 17.88
C ARG A 14 1.41 15.29 19.24
N GLU A 15 2.62 15.86 19.28
CA GLU A 15 3.28 16.35 20.49
C GLU A 15 2.45 17.46 21.16
N ARG A 16 1.88 18.39 20.37
CA ARG A 16 0.97 19.42 20.88
C ARG A 16 -0.30 18.81 21.50
N ALA A 17 -0.90 17.82 20.83
CA ALA A 17 -2.08 17.13 21.36
C ALA A 17 -1.78 16.37 22.67
N ARG A 18 -0.57 15.82 22.80
CA ARG A 18 -0.07 15.18 24.03
C ARG A 18 0.16 16.19 25.16
N SER A 19 0.76 17.34 24.87
CA SER A 19 0.97 18.41 25.86
C SER A 19 -0.35 18.91 26.45
N ASN A 20 -1.40 19.05 25.62
CA ASN A 20 -2.72 19.48 26.06
C ASN A 20 -3.48 18.41 26.89
N LYS A 21 -3.03 17.15 26.88
CA LYS A 21 -3.63 16.03 27.63
C LYS A 21 -2.95 15.72 28.97
N LYS A 22 -1.83 16.38 29.32
CA LYS A 22 -1.08 16.12 30.57
C LYS A 22 -1.87 16.35 31.87
N ASP A 23 -3.09 16.91 31.81
CA ASP A 23 -3.99 17.08 32.97
C ASP A 23 -4.91 15.86 33.28
N ARG A 24 -4.90 14.81 32.46
CA ARG A 24 -5.67 13.58 32.72
C ARG A 24 -4.77 12.36 32.73
N ARG A 25 -4.18 12.10 33.90
CA ARG A 25 -3.45 10.86 34.20
C ARG A 25 -4.41 9.66 33.99
N CYS A 26 -3.88 8.60 33.40
CA CYS A 26 -4.47 7.28 33.10
C CYS A 26 -5.64 7.20 32.09
N ASN A 27 -5.29 7.04 30.80
CA ASN A 27 -5.95 6.00 30.00
C ASN A 27 -4.93 5.44 28.98
N ASP A 28 -4.45 4.22 29.23
CA ASP A 28 -3.58 3.47 28.31
C ASP A 28 -4.33 2.99 27.05
N ALA A 29 -5.67 2.95 27.14
CA ALA A 29 -6.56 2.69 26.02
C ALA A 29 -6.60 3.90 25.06
N GLY A 30 -5.68 3.93 24.09
CA GLY A 30 -5.71 4.88 22.98
C GLY A 30 -4.38 5.39 22.46
N LYS A 31 -3.24 4.86 22.94
CA LYS A 31 -1.93 5.15 22.32
C LYS A 31 -1.80 4.39 21.00
N ASP A 32 -1.43 5.10 19.94
CA ASP A 32 -1.05 4.46 18.67
C ASP A 32 0.46 4.28 18.54
N PHE A 33 0.91 3.76 17.40
CA PHE A 33 2.31 3.47 17.15
C PHE A 33 3.21 4.70 17.31
N LEU A 34 2.74 5.88 16.87
CA LEU A 34 3.49 7.12 17.01
C LEU A 34 3.60 7.53 18.49
N ASP A 35 2.53 7.35 19.26
CA ASP A 35 2.53 7.60 20.69
C ASP A 35 3.55 6.72 21.44
N MET A 36 3.65 5.43 21.07
CA MET A 36 4.65 4.54 21.66
C MET A 36 6.09 4.97 21.31
N LEU A 37 6.33 5.39 20.06
CA LEU A 37 7.65 5.89 19.65
C LEU A 37 8.04 7.18 20.38
N LEU A 38 7.09 8.09 20.58
CA LEU A 38 7.32 9.33 21.34
C LEU A 38 7.57 9.05 22.83
N ASP A 39 6.91 8.06 23.43
CA ASP A 39 7.19 7.66 24.82
C ASP A 39 8.64 7.17 24.99
N VAL A 40 9.15 6.41 24.02
CA VAL A 40 10.54 5.95 24.00
C VAL A 40 11.53 7.12 23.82
N LEU A 41 11.15 8.18 23.10
CA LEU A 41 11.96 9.40 22.98
C LEU A 41 12.07 10.17 24.31
N GLU A 42 10.99 10.19 25.11
CA GLU A 42 10.92 10.92 26.37
C GLU A 42 11.62 10.19 27.53
N ASP A 43 11.93 8.90 27.38
CA ASP A 43 12.60 8.09 28.41
C ASP A 43 14.12 8.36 28.46
N GLU A 44 14.54 9.30 29.31
CA GLU A 44 15.94 9.68 29.55
C GLU A 44 16.82 8.58 30.19
N LYS A 45 16.29 7.37 30.45
CA LYS A 45 17.00 6.28 31.15
C LYS A 45 17.79 5.32 30.24
N CYS A 46 17.73 5.47 28.92
CA CYS A 46 18.49 4.62 27.99
C CYS A 46 19.82 5.28 27.60
N ASP A 47 20.87 5.02 28.37
CA ASP A 47 22.20 5.64 28.19
C ASP A 47 23.00 5.17 26.95
N GLU A 48 22.55 4.16 26.21
CA GLU A 48 23.34 3.60 25.10
C GLU A 48 22.90 4.04 23.69
N VAL A 49 21.68 4.54 23.48
CA VAL A 49 21.21 5.02 22.17
C VAL A 49 20.26 6.22 22.33
N LYS A 50 20.73 7.43 21.98
CA LYS A 50 19.89 8.63 21.91
C LYS A 50 19.04 8.59 20.63
N ILE A 51 17.81 8.10 20.73
CA ILE A 51 16.84 8.19 19.63
C ILE A 51 16.43 9.67 19.49
N THR A 52 16.47 10.20 18.27
CA THR A 52 16.11 11.60 17.97
C THR A 52 14.81 11.63 17.15
N SER A 53 14.20 12.81 17.05
CA SER A 53 13.04 13.01 16.16
C SER A 53 13.37 12.63 14.70
N GLU A 54 14.62 12.80 14.25
CA GLU A 54 15.06 12.34 12.93
C GLU A 54 15.00 10.82 12.79
N HIS A 55 15.38 10.06 13.82
CA HIS A 55 15.28 8.60 13.80
C HIS A 55 13.82 8.13 13.75
N VAL A 56 12.91 8.81 14.45
CA VAL A 56 11.47 8.49 14.39
C VAL A 56 10.88 8.84 13.02
N LYS A 57 11.23 10.01 12.46
CA LYS A 57 10.84 10.38 11.09
C LYS A 57 11.34 9.37 10.06
N ALA A 58 12.61 8.98 10.14
CA ALA A 58 13.21 7.99 9.26
C ALA A 58 12.51 6.63 9.38
N LEU A 59 12.28 6.14 10.61
CA LEU A 59 11.61 4.86 10.83
C LEU A 59 10.19 4.81 10.25
N ILE A 60 9.40 5.87 10.45
CA ILE A 60 8.04 5.95 9.92
C ILE A 60 8.07 6.01 8.40
N LEU A 61 8.98 6.81 7.83
CA LEU A 61 9.13 6.91 6.39
C LEU A 61 9.54 5.55 5.79
N ASP A 62 10.51 4.86 6.38
CA ASP A 62 10.98 3.55 5.93
C ASP A 62 9.85 2.52 5.93
N PHE A 63 9.03 2.48 6.98
CA PHE A 63 7.87 1.59 7.04
C PHE A 63 6.86 1.88 5.92
N LEU A 64 6.53 3.14 5.68
CA LEU A 64 5.58 3.55 4.65
C LEU A 64 6.11 3.27 3.24
N THR A 65 7.40 3.54 2.99
CA THR A 65 8.05 3.23 1.71
C THR A 65 8.09 1.73 1.48
N ALA A 66 8.47 0.93 2.47
CA ALA A 66 8.47 -0.53 2.35
C ALA A 66 7.06 -1.10 2.09
N ALA A 67 6.03 -0.57 2.76
CA ALA A 67 4.64 -0.98 2.54
C ALA A 67 4.14 -0.63 1.12
N THR A 68 4.51 0.55 0.62
CA THR A 68 4.08 1.01 -0.70
C THR A 68 4.80 0.28 -1.83
N ASP A 69 6.12 0.10 -1.71
CA ASP A 69 6.94 -0.54 -2.74
C ASP A 69 6.55 -2.01 -2.94
N THR A 70 6.30 -2.73 -1.86
CA THR A 70 5.90 -4.16 -1.93
C THR A 70 4.52 -4.32 -2.55
N THR A 71 3.54 -3.49 -2.19
CA THR A 71 2.19 -3.55 -2.76
C THR A 71 2.17 -3.16 -4.22
N ALA A 72 2.94 -2.13 -4.63
CA ALA A 72 3.06 -1.75 -6.03
C ALA A 72 3.65 -2.88 -6.89
N VAL A 73 4.72 -3.53 -6.42
CA VAL A 73 5.33 -4.67 -7.13
C VAL A 73 4.37 -5.87 -7.18
N ALA A 74 3.63 -6.16 -6.11
CA ALA A 74 2.63 -7.23 -6.10
C ALA A 74 1.52 -6.99 -7.14
N ILE A 75 1.00 -5.77 -7.25
CA ILE A 75 0.01 -5.39 -8.27
C ILE A 75 0.62 -5.51 -9.67
N GLU A 76 1.87 -5.10 -9.85
CA GLU A 76 2.56 -5.16 -11.14
C GLU A 76 2.70 -6.60 -11.65
N TRP A 77 3.11 -7.53 -10.78
CA TRP A 77 3.17 -8.96 -11.09
C TRP A 77 1.80 -9.56 -11.38
N ALA A 78 0.80 -9.26 -10.54
CA ALA A 78 -0.56 -9.75 -10.75
C ALA A 78 -1.11 -9.30 -12.11
N ARG A 79 -0.93 -8.02 -12.45
CA ARG A 79 -1.33 -7.48 -13.75
C ARG A 79 -0.59 -8.13 -14.92
N ALA A 80 0.71 -8.42 -14.75
CA ALA A 80 1.50 -9.12 -15.76
C ALA A 80 0.92 -10.50 -16.09
N GLU A 81 0.66 -11.26 -15.03
CA GLU A 81 0.14 -12.62 -15.14
C GLU A 81 -1.24 -12.62 -15.79
N LEU A 82 -2.11 -11.69 -15.39
CA LEU A 82 -3.45 -11.54 -15.97
C LEU A 82 -3.41 -11.19 -17.46
N VAL A 83 -2.49 -10.32 -17.88
CA VAL A 83 -2.33 -9.95 -19.31
C VAL A 83 -1.85 -11.15 -20.13
N ASN A 84 -0.99 -12.00 -19.57
CA ASN A 84 -0.54 -13.24 -20.23
C ASN A 84 -1.63 -14.33 -20.25
N ASN A 85 -2.62 -14.27 -19.34
CA ASN A 85 -3.64 -15.29 -19.17
C ASN A 85 -5.06 -14.71 -19.25
N PRO A 86 -5.55 -14.32 -20.45
CA PRO A 86 -6.85 -13.68 -20.62
C PRO A 86 -8.03 -14.55 -20.14
N THR A 87 -7.92 -15.88 -20.23
CA THR A 87 -8.95 -16.80 -19.70
C THR A 87 -9.08 -16.70 -18.18
N VAL A 88 -7.96 -16.55 -17.46
CA VAL A 88 -7.95 -16.38 -16.01
C VAL A 88 -8.51 -14.99 -15.64
N LEU A 89 -8.16 -13.96 -16.40
CA LEU A 89 -8.71 -12.61 -16.21
C LEU A 89 -10.23 -12.59 -16.34
N ASN A 90 -10.79 -13.20 -17.39
CA ASN A 90 -12.24 -13.26 -17.59
C ASN A 90 -12.95 -13.99 -16.43
N LYS A 91 -12.39 -15.11 -15.97
CA LYS A 91 -12.93 -15.85 -14.82
C LYS A 91 -12.86 -15.03 -13.53
N ALA A 92 -11.78 -14.28 -13.32
CA ALA A 92 -11.64 -13.41 -12.16
C ALA A 92 -12.68 -12.27 -12.18
N GLN A 93 -12.97 -11.69 -13.35
CA GLN A 93 -14.05 -10.71 -13.50
C GLN A 93 -15.42 -11.32 -13.15
N GLU A 94 -15.73 -12.51 -13.69
CA GLU A 94 -16.98 -13.22 -13.39
C GLU A 94 -17.12 -13.53 -11.89
N GLU A 95 -16.06 -13.98 -11.23
CA GLU A 95 -16.06 -14.27 -9.79
C GLU A 95 -16.26 -13.00 -8.95
N ILE A 96 -15.58 -11.90 -9.31
CA ILE A 96 -15.74 -10.60 -8.64
C ILE A 96 -17.18 -10.10 -8.80
N ASP A 97 -17.74 -10.16 -10.01
CA ASP A 97 -19.12 -9.75 -10.30
C ASP A 97 -20.14 -10.62 -9.54
N GLN A 98 -19.87 -11.91 -9.39
CA GLN A 98 -20.74 -12.83 -8.64
C GLN A 98 -20.73 -12.54 -7.13
N VAL A 99 -19.56 -12.26 -6.55
CA VAL A 99 -19.39 -12.10 -5.10
C VAL A 99 -19.76 -10.70 -4.63
N VAL A 100 -19.38 -9.68 -5.40
CA VAL A 100 -19.62 -8.26 -5.07
C VAL A 100 -20.99 -7.80 -5.58
N GLY A 101 -21.52 -8.47 -6.62
CA GLY A 101 -22.70 -8.01 -7.35
C GLY A 101 -22.35 -6.84 -8.27
N GLY A 102 -23.06 -6.69 -9.40
CA GLY A 102 -22.86 -5.60 -10.37
C GLY A 102 -23.12 -4.17 -9.84
N GLN A 103 -23.22 -3.98 -8.52
CA GLN A 103 -23.28 -2.68 -7.87
C GLN A 103 -22.06 -2.48 -6.97
N ARG A 104 -21.11 -1.70 -7.50
CA ARG A 104 -20.00 -1.04 -6.79
C ARG A 104 -19.12 -1.97 -5.93
N LEU A 105 -17.81 -1.86 -6.13
CA LEU A 105 -16.73 -2.31 -5.22
C LEU A 105 -16.74 -1.63 -3.82
N ARG A 106 -17.91 -1.25 -3.28
CA ARG A 106 -18.05 -0.70 -1.94
C ARG A 106 -18.22 -1.82 -0.93
N GLY A 107 -17.09 -2.41 -0.58
CA GLY A 107 -16.86 -3.08 0.70
C GLY A 107 -17.51 -4.45 0.86
N CYS A 108 -16.72 -5.51 0.76
CA CYS A 108 -17.09 -6.78 1.37
C CYS A 108 -17.22 -6.58 2.89
N PRO A 109 -18.38 -6.85 3.51
CA PRO A 109 -18.60 -6.60 4.94
C PRO A 109 -17.76 -7.49 5.89
N GLY A 110 -16.99 -8.44 5.35
CA GLY A 110 -16.21 -9.42 6.12
C GLY A 110 -14.71 -9.14 6.28
N LEU A 111 -14.15 -8.12 5.62
CA LEU A 111 -12.72 -7.77 5.74
C LEU A 111 -12.57 -6.37 6.34
N SER A 112 -11.64 -6.21 7.29
CA SER A 112 -11.33 -4.88 7.87
C SER A 112 -10.95 -3.89 6.77
N SER A 113 -11.40 -2.63 6.88
CA SER A 113 -11.20 -1.58 5.85
C SER A 113 -9.73 -1.36 5.47
N ALA A 114 -8.78 -1.65 6.37
CA ALA A 114 -7.35 -1.47 6.12
C ALA A 114 -6.73 -2.61 5.30
N MET A 115 -7.28 -3.83 5.36
CA MET A 115 -6.77 -4.97 4.58
C MET A 115 -7.29 -5.01 3.14
N GLN A 116 -8.23 -4.14 2.79
CA GLN A 116 -8.83 -4.12 1.46
C GLN A 116 -8.01 -3.33 0.43
N GLU A 117 -6.99 -2.57 0.79
CA GLU A 117 -6.34 -1.65 -0.17
C GLU A 117 -5.75 -2.39 -1.38
N LEU A 118 -4.92 -3.40 -1.15
CA LEU A 118 -4.31 -4.18 -2.24
C LEU A 118 -5.36 -4.92 -3.08
N LEU A 119 -6.28 -5.62 -2.42
CA LEU A 119 -7.30 -6.46 -3.08
C LEU A 119 -8.35 -5.63 -3.80
N ALA A 120 -8.77 -4.50 -3.24
CA ALA A 120 -9.73 -3.60 -3.86
C ALA A 120 -9.12 -2.85 -5.04
N VAL A 121 -7.85 -2.42 -4.94
CA VAL A 121 -7.15 -1.83 -6.08
C VAL A 121 -6.99 -2.87 -7.19
N LEU A 122 -6.56 -4.09 -6.87
CA LEU A 122 -6.45 -5.17 -7.85
C LEU A 122 -7.81 -5.53 -8.47
N ALA A 123 -8.87 -5.64 -7.68
CA ALA A 123 -10.23 -5.88 -8.16
C ALA A 123 -10.72 -4.76 -9.08
N ALA A 124 -10.47 -3.49 -8.73
CA ALA A 124 -10.78 -2.36 -9.59
C ALA A 124 -9.97 -2.40 -10.90
N MET A 125 -8.69 -2.79 -10.84
CA MET A 125 -7.87 -2.97 -12.04
C MET A 125 -8.37 -4.10 -12.94
N ILE A 126 -8.90 -5.18 -12.35
CA ILE A 126 -9.49 -6.32 -13.08
C ILE A 126 -10.83 -5.91 -13.71
N GLN A 127 -11.70 -5.23 -12.96
CA GLN A 127 -13.06 -4.95 -13.41
C GLN A 127 -13.16 -3.73 -14.33
N CYS A 128 -12.40 -2.67 -14.07
CA CYS A 128 -12.64 -1.37 -14.70
C CYS A 128 -11.86 -1.13 -16.00
N PHE A 129 -10.86 -1.95 -16.32
CA PHE A 129 -9.97 -1.69 -17.45
C PHE A 129 -9.67 -2.95 -18.26
N GLU A 130 -9.84 -2.86 -19.58
CA GLU A 130 -9.21 -3.79 -20.50
C GLU A 130 -7.76 -3.36 -20.74
N TRP A 131 -6.80 -4.21 -20.38
CA TRP A 131 -5.38 -3.91 -20.51
C TRP A 131 -4.79 -4.50 -21.77
N LYS A 132 -4.03 -3.69 -22.52
CA LYS A 132 -3.10 -4.20 -23.55
C LYS A 132 -1.68 -3.87 -23.16
N ALA A 133 -0.81 -4.88 -23.18
CA ALA A 133 0.62 -4.68 -23.06
C ALA A 133 1.15 -3.95 -24.30
N VAL A 134 1.93 -2.90 -24.05
CA VAL A 134 2.57 -2.09 -25.10
C VAL A 134 3.91 -2.69 -25.50
N LYS A 135 4.58 -3.36 -24.55
CA LYS A 135 5.83 -4.07 -24.77
C LYS A 135 5.61 -5.54 -24.50
N LEU A 136 5.80 -6.35 -25.54
CA LEU A 136 5.75 -7.80 -25.49
C LEU A 136 7.14 -8.36 -25.81
N GLY A 137 7.44 -9.52 -25.23
CA GLY A 137 8.58 -10.35 -25.56
C GLY A 137 8.47 -10.94 -26.97
N ARG A 138 9.48 -11.71 -27.35
CA ARG A 138 9.57 -12.33 -28.70
C ARG A 138 8.47 -13.35 -28.97
N ASP A 139 7.91 -13.91 -27.92
CA ASP A 139 6.79 -14.85 -27.88
C ASP A 139 5.42 -14.17 -27.90
N GLY A 140 5.36 -12.83 -27.88
CA GLY A 140 4.11 -12.08 -27.77
C GLY A 140 3.53 -12.08 -26.36
N LEU A 141 4.30 -12.47 -25.34
CA LEU A 141 3.92 -12.43 -23.93
C LEU A 141 4.69 -11.34 -23.18
N VAL A 142 4.14 -10.89 -22.06
CA VAL A 142 4.85 -10.00 -21.14
C VAL A 142 5.98 -10.78 -20.46
N ASP A 143 7.19 -10.23 -20.45
CA ASP A 143 8.37 -10.85 -19.83
C ASP A 143 8.24 -10.99 -18.31
N MET A 144 8.25 -12.22 -17.81
CA MET A 144 8.07 -12.55 -16.39
C MET A 144 9.39 -12.76 -15.63
N SER A 145 10.51 -12.23 -16.13
CA SER A 145 11.79 -12.34 -15.44
C SER A 145 11.93 -11.35 -14.27
N GLU A 146 12.66 -11.78 -13.23
CA GLU A 146 12.95 -11.00 -12.02
C GLU A 146 14.39 -10.46 -12.08
N ARG A 147 14.61 -9.21 -11.63
CA ARG A 147 15.96 -8.70 -11.33
C ARG A 147 16.25 -8.80 -9.85
N THR A 148 17.51 -8.87 -9.49
CA THR A 148 17.94 -8.90 -8.08
C THR A 148 17.36 -7.72 -7.30
N GLY A 149 16.67 -8.00 -6.20
CA GLY A 149 16.13 -6.99 -5.30
C GLY A 149 15.36 -7.60 -4.13
N LEU A 150 15.07 -6.80 -3.11
CA LEU A 150 14.42 -7.25 -1.88
C LEU A 150 12.92 -7.54 -2.07
N THR A 151 12.30 -6.91 -3.05
CA THR A 151 10.85 -6.97 -3.31
C THR A 151 10.50 -7.81 -4.53
N ALA A 152 11.41 -8.68 -4.99
CA ALA A 152 11.30 -9.41 -6.26
C ALA A 152 10.91 -8.48 -7.44
N PRO A 153 11.66 -7.40 -7.70
CA PRO A 153 11.30 -6.47 -8.76
C PRO A 153 11.41 -7.13 -10.14
N ARG A 154 10.53 -6.73 -11.06
CA ARG A 154 10.58 -7.20 -12.44
C ARG A 154 11.87 -6.77 -13.12
N ALA A 155 12.38 -7.59 -14.04
CA ALA A 155 13.55 -7.23 -14.83
C ALA A 155 13.29 -5.99 -15.70
N HIS A 156 12.08 -5.90 -16.25
CA HIS A 156 11.64 -4.79 -17.09
C HIS A 156 10.29 -4.28 -16.60
N ASP A 157 10.16 -2.97 -16.52
CA ASP A 157 8.94 -2.32 -16.04
C ASP A 157 7.76 -2.62 -16.98
N LEU A 158 6.60 -2.91 -16.38
CA LEU A 158 5.38 -3.20 -17.12
C LEU A 158 4.79 -1.93 -17.73
N VAL A 159 4.75 -1.86 -19.06
CA VAL A 159 4.05 -0.78 -19.78
C VAL A 159 2.78 -1.32 -20.41
N CYS A 160 1.64 -0.99 -19.80
CA CYS A 160 0.32 -1.41 -20.24
C CYS A 160 -0.62 -0.21 -20.31
N ALA A 161 -1.41 -0.12 -21.38
CA ALA A 161 -2.38 0.95 -21.61
C ALA A 161 -3.82 0.44 -21.43
N PRO A 162 -4.70 1.20 -20.75
CA PRO A 162 -6.12 0.89 -20.71
C PRO A 162 -6.72 1.17 -22.09
N CYS A 163 -7.34 0.16 -22.71
CA CYS A 163 -7.91 0.25 -24.06
C CYS A 163 -9.42 0.50 -24.08
N GLY A 164 -10.08 0.37 -22.92
CA GLY A 164 -11.50 0.62 -22.74
C GLY A 164 -11.85 0.56 -21.25
N SER A 165 -12.94 1.23 -20.88
CA SER A 165 -13.55 1.12 -19.55
C SER A 165 -14.80 0.25 -19.65
N ASN A 166 -14.87 -0.80 -18.84
CA ASN A 166 -16.13 -1.54 -18.70
C ASN A 166 -17.14 -0.62 -18.02
N LEU A 167 -18.29 -0.37 -18.67
CA LEU A 167 -19.39 0.50 -18.19
C LEU A 167 -20.02 0.08 -16.84
N LEU A 168 -19.58 -1.05 -16.28
CA LEU A 168 -19.93 -1.54 -14.95
C LEU A 168 -19.08 -0.90 -13.83
N CYS A 169 -17.98 -0.23 -14.22
CA CYS A 169 -17.33 0.82 -13.45
C CYS A 169 -17.75 2.20 -14.01
#